data_AF-A0A9X2CPQ4-F1
#
_entry.id   AF-A0A9X2CPQ4-F1
#
_cell.length_a   1.000
_cell.length_b   1.000
_cell.length_c   1.000
_cell.angle_alpha   90.00
_cell.angle_beta   90.00
_cell.angle_gamma   90.00
#
_symmetry.space_group_name_H-M   'P 1'
#
loop_
_entity.id
_entity.type
_entity.pdbx_description
1 polymer ?
#
loop_
_entity_poly.entity_id
_entity_poly.type
_entity_poly.pdbx_seq_one_letter_code
_entity_poly.pdbx_strand_id
1 'polypeptide(L)'
;MRKKPKFGVFNDFWNGHPNHLPFLNLNDVPNPPEEWNLTKSIDRLDDIISENANAAIVAGIRLLLNNEDWRPHLVAALATLKIDKNLQTEIKTDLWNRLKSGSWVSPQILVILSIIDAEFKLKAKEIVENGFTITYSEMKKHEHHSARGPAGIVVDTNKVIASTKYLLNGVVTDAKENDNGGSLAKNWKENLLRLIANNTFKIKNEDESNNHKTS
;
A
#
# COMPACT_ATOMS: atom_id res chain seq x y z
N MET A 1 2.77 -2.34 28.77
CA MET A 1 1.77 -2.16 27.69
C MET A 1 2.39 -1.31 26.58
N ARG A 2 2.50 -1.81 25.34
CA ARG A 2 2.86 -0.94 24.20
C ARG A 2 1.70 0.02 23.95
N LYS A 3 2.00 1.32 23.88
CA LYS A 3 1.00 2.37 23.56
C LYS A 3 0.42 2.02 22.19
N LYS A 4 -0.91 1.86 22.07
CA LYS A 4 -1.53 1.58 20.78
C LYS A 4 -1.18 2.74 19.82
N PRO A 5 -0.70 2.45 18.60
CA PRO A 5 -0.45 3.49 17.63
C PRO A 5 -1.75 4.25 17.33
N LYS A 6 -1.65 5.56 17.09
CA LYS A 6 -2.78 6.44 16.78
C LYS A 6 -2.77 6.75 15.28
N PHE A 7 -3.68 6.14 14.54
CA PHE A 7 -3.88 6.27 13.09
C PHE A 7 -5.11 7.12 12.72
N GLY A 8 -5.59 7.95 13.65
CA GLY A 8 -6.78 8.77 13.44
C GLY A 8 -8.02 7.91 13.20
N VAL A 9 -8.75 8.19 12.12
CA VAL A 9 -9.97 7.45 11.74
C VAL A 9 -9.72 5.96 11.46
N PHE A 10 -8.47 5.57 11.18
CA PHE A 10 -8.10 4.17 10.95
C PHE A 10 -7.80 3.38 12.23
N ASN A 11 -7.88 3.99 13.42
CA ASN A 11 -7.64 3.25 14.68
C ASN A 11 -8.50 2.00 14.80
N ASP A 12 -9.76 2.11 14.38
CA ASP A 12 -10.73 1.03 14.50
C ASP A 12 -10.48 -0.10 13.50
N PHE A 13 -9.60 0.09 12.51
CA PHE A 13 -9.14 -1.00 11.66
C PHE A 13 -8.35 -2.05 12.46
N TRP A 14 -7.70 -1.67 13.57
CA TRP A 14 -6.98 -2.56 14.49
C TRP A 14 -7.83 -2.88 15.75
N ASN A 15 -9.01 -3.46 15.53
CA ASN A 15 -9.96 -3.90 16.57
C ASN A 15 -9.57 -5.20 17.30
N GLY A 16 -8.27 -5.55 17.33
CA GLY A 16 -7.78 -6.81 17.89
C GLY A 16 -7.66 -7.96 16.89
N HIS A 17 -8.17 -7.81 15.66
CA HIS A 17 -8.00 -8.77 14.58
C HIS A 17 -6.95 -8.31 13.56
N PRO A 18 -6.26 -9.24 12.87
CA PRO A 18 -5.20 -8.90 11.93
C PRO A 18 -5.76 -8.56 10.52
N ASN A 19 -6.71 -7.63 10.44
CA ASN A 19 -7.42 -7.22 9.20
C ASN A 19 -6.51 -6.74 8.06
N HIS A 20 -5.25 -6.39 8.36
CA HIS A 20 -4.27 -5.99 7.35
C HIS A 20 -3.64 -7.19 6.62
N LEU A 21 -3.65 -8.39 7.20
CA LEU A 21 -2.96 -9.55 6.61
C LEU A 21 -3.55 -9.97 5.26
N PRO A 22 -4.88 -10.00 5.05
CA PRO A 22 -5.44 -10.29 3.73
C PRO A 22 -4.99 -9.31 2.64
N PHE A 23 -4.66 -8.06 3.01
CA PHE A 23 -4.16 -7.06 2.06
C PHE A 23 -2.73 -7.34 1.57
N LEU A 24 -1.98 -8.20 2.24
CA LEU A 24 -0.59 -8.51 1.84
C LEU A 24 -0.54 -9.15 0.45
N ASN A 25 -1.51 -10.03 0.15
CA ASN A 25 -1.57 -10.79 -1.09
C ASN A 25 -2.84 -10.50 -1.92
N LEU A 26 -3.86 -9.85 -1.34
CA LEU A 26 -5.16 -9.60 -2.00
C LEU A 26 -5.82 -10.88 -2.52
N ASN A 27 -5.67 -11.97 -1.77
CA ASN A 27 -6.38 -13.21 -1.97
C ASN A 27 -6.84 -13.74 -0.62
N ASP A 28 -7.96 -14.48 -0.62
CA ASP A 28 -8.31 -15.27 0.54
C ASP A 28 -7.33 -16.44 0.68
N VAL A 29 -6.86 -16.65 1.91
CA VAL A 29 -6.21 -17.91 2.25
C VAL A 29 -7.25 -19.04 2.17
N PRO A 30 -6.89 -20.26 1.75
CA PRO A 30 -7.82 -21.38 1.80
C PRO A 30 -8.38 -21.57 3.21
N ASN A 31 -9.70 -21.65 3.34
CA ASN A 31 -10.43 -21.71 4.62
C ASN A 31 -10.07 -20.54 5.55
N PRO A 32 -10.35 -19.29 5.15
CA PRO A 32 -10.01 -18.14 5.99
C PRO A 32 -10.83 -18.21 7.29
N PRO A 33 -10.26 -17.76 8.42
CA PRO A 33 -11.03 -17.62 9.66
C PRO A 33 -12.26 -16.77 9.41
N GLU A 34 -13.41 -17.20 9.95
CA GLU A 34 -14.66 -16.47 9.77
C GLU A 34 -14.53 -15.02 10.24
N GLU A 35 -13.76 -14.79 11.30
CA GLU A 35 -13.60 -13.48 11.95
C GLU A 35 -12.84 -12.45 11.11
N TRP A 36 -11.92 -12.86 10.23
CA TRP A 36 -11.11 -11.93 9.43
C TRP A 36 -10.68 -12.57 8.10
N ASN A 37 -11.26 -12.06 7.01
CA ASN A 37 -10.96 -12.47 5.63
C ASN A 37 -10.83 -11.23 4.74
N LEU A 38 -10.52 -11.42 3.46
CA LEU A 38 -10.30 -10.30 2.54
C LEU A 38 -11.54 -9.42 2.40
N THR A 39 -12.72 -10.00 2.17
CA THR A 39 -13.99 -9.28 2.03
C THR A 39 -14.27 -8.43 3.26
N LYS A 40 -14.24 -9.01 4.47
CA LYS A 40 -14.46 -8.27 5.72
C LYS A 40 -13.43 -7.15 5.95
N SER A 41 -12.19 -7.36 5.51
CA SER A 41 -11.15 -6.33 5.61
C SER A 41 -11.41 -5.17 4.65
N ILE A 42 -11.92 -5.46 3.44
CA ILE A 42 -12.36 -4.45 2.47
C ILE A 42 -13.59 -3.71 2.99
N ASP A 43 -14.62 -4.42 3.45
CA ASP A 43 -15.85 -3.82 4.00
C ASP A 43 -15.51 -2.86 5.14
N ARG A 44 -14.65 -3.26 6.06
CA ARG A 44 -14.20 -2.41 7.15
C ARG A 44 -13.44 -1.16 6.68
N LEU A 45 -12.66 -1.29 5.61
CA LEU A 45 -12.01 -0.14 5.00
C LEU A 45 -13.05 0.79 4.37
N ASP A 46 -14.06 0.25 3.70
CA ASP A 46 -15.14 1.01 3.07
C ASP A 46 -16.00 1.74 4.09
N ASP A 47 -16.32 1.11 5.22
CA ASP A 47 -17.02 1.73 6.35
C ASP A 47 -16.23 2.94 6.86
N ILE A 48 -14.93 2.78 7.14
CA ILE A 48 -14.08 3.89 7.61
C ILE A 48 -14.05 5.04 6.59
N ILE A 49 -13.95 4.73 5.30
CA ILE A 49 -13.90 5.76 4.25
C ILE A 49 -15.26 6.47 4.10
N SER A 50 -16.37 5.76 4.23
CA SER A 50 -17.72 6.34 4.03
C SER A 50 -18.22 7.13 5.24
N GLU A 51 -17.81 6.78 6.45
CA GLU A 51 -18.27 7.41 7.69
C GLU A 51 -17.50 8.68 8.08
N ASN A 52 -16.38 8.96 7.40
CA ASN A 52 -15.45 10.02 7.80
C ASN A 52 -15.26 11.09 6.73
N ALA A 53 -14.97 12.31 7.15
CA ALA A 53 -14.68 13.41 6.23
C ALA A 53 -13.33 13.21 5.51
N ASN A 54 -13.27 13.61 4.23
CA ASN A 54 -12.07 13.56 3.39
C ASN A 54 -10.79 14.06 4.09
N ALA A 55 -10.85 15.20 4.80
CA ALA A 55 -9.71 15.74 5.52
C ALA A 55 -9.18 14.81 6.63
N ALA A 56 -10.09 14.14 7.35
CA ALA A 56 -9.74 13.19 8.40
C ALA A 56 -9.14 11.90 7.84
N ILE A 57 -9.67 11.44 6.70
CA ILE A 57 -9.13 10.28 5.96
C ILE A 57 -7.70 10.56 5.48
N VAL A 58 -7.47 11.70 4.82
CA VAL A 58 -6.14 12.11 4.34
C VAL A 58 -5.16 12.21 5.51
N ALA A 59 -5.55 12.84 6.62
CA ALA A 59 -4.72 12.88 7.82
C ALA A 59 -4.41 11.47 8.36
N GLY A 60 -5.39 10.58 8.37
CA GLY A 60 -5.23 9.18 8.76
C GLY A 60 -4.26 8.40 7.86
N ILE A 61 -4.35 8.55 6.53
CA ILE A 61 -3.43 7.92 5.58
C ILE A 61 -1.99 8.39 5.83
N ARG A 62 -1.78 9.68 6.09
CA ARG A 62 -0.45 10.21 6.45
C ARG A 62 0.08 9.60 7.75
N LEU A 63 -0.77 9.42 8.76
CA LEU A 63 -0.38 8.74 10.01
C LEU A 63 0.01 7.28 9.77
N LEU A 64 -0.71 6.58 8.88
CA LEU A 64 -0.38 5.21 8.50
C LEU A 64 0.98 5.14 7.78
N LEU A 65 1.23 6.01 6.80
CA LEU A 65 2.51 6.06 6.05
C LEU A 65 3.68 6.50 6.92
N ASN A 66 3.47 7.39 7.89
CA ASN A 66 4.54 7.84 8.78
C ASN A 66 4.89 6.80 9.86
N ASN A 67 4.18 5.68 9.95
CA ASN A 67 4.54 4.61 10.85
C ASN A 67 5.80 3.88 10.37
N GLU A 68 6.56 3.31 11.29
CA GLU A 68 7.73 2.49 10.93
C GLU A 68 7.36 1.02 10.68
N ASP A 69 6.22 0.57 11.22
CA ASP A 69 5.66 -0.75 10.95
C ASP A 69 5.05 -0.78 9.54
N TRP A 70 5.43 -1.78 8.76
CA TRP A 70 4.92 -1.97 7.39
C TRP A 70 3.41 -2.26 7.33
N ARG A 71 2.80 -2.78 8.39
CA ARG A 71 1.38 -3.22 8.39
C ARG A 71 0.41 -2.07 8.07
N PRO A 72 0.52 -0.89 8.73
CA PRO A 72 -0.18 0.33 8.32
C PRO A 72 -0.06 0.70 6.84
N HIS A 73 1.08 0.44 6.19
CA HIS A 73 1.31 0.85 4.81
C HIS A 73 0.41 0.10 3.83
N LEU A 74 0.01 -1.15 4.12
CA LEU A 74 -0.97 -1.88 3.32
C LEU A 74 -2.34 -1.18 3.32
N VAL A 75 -2.77 -0.75 4.51
CA VAL A 75 -4.05 -0.04 4.68
C VAL A 75 -3.99 1.32 3.99
N ALA A 76 -2.89 2.06 4.16
CA ALA A 76 -2.68 3.34 3.48
C ALA A 76 -2.73 3.22 1.95
N ALA A 77 -2.06 2.19 1.40
CA ALA A 77 -1.99 1.93 -0.02
C ALA A 77 -3.39 1.72 -0.62
N LEU A 78 -4.22 0.84 -0.02
CA LEU A 78 -5.58 0.60 -0.51
C LEU A 78 -6.53 1.75 -0.23
N ALA A 79 -6.43 2.40 0.94
CA ALA A 79 -7.23 3.58 1.29
C ALA A 79 -7.04 4.71 0.27
N THR A 80 -5.83 4.85 -0.29
CA THR A 80 -5.55 5.86 -1.32
C THR A 80 -6.37 5.64 -2.59
N LEU A 81 -6.64 4.39 -2.99
CA LEU A 81 -7.50 4.12 -4.16
C LEU A 81 -9.00 4.36 -3.90
N LYS A 82 -9.39 4.50 -2.63
CA LYS A 82 -10.79 4.69 -2.19
C LYS A 82 -11.19 6.16 -2.08
N ILE A 83 -10.23 7.09 -2.16
CA ILE A 83 -10.46 8.55 -2.05
C ILE A 83 -10.43 9.23 -3.41
N ASP A 84 -10.95 10.46 -3.48
CA ASP A 84 -11.01 11.26 -4.72
C ASP A 84 -9.63 11.53 -5.34
N LYS A 85 -9.57 11.65 -6.67
CA LYS A 85 -8.31 11.80 -7.43
C LYS A 85 -7.46 13.02 -7.06
N ASN A 86 -8.10 14.13 -6.71
CA ASN A 86 -7.40 15.31 -6.19
C ASN A 86 -6.65 14.97 -4.88
N LEU A 87 -7.28 14.23 -3.97
CA LEU A 87 -6.67 13.80 -2.71
C LEU A 87 -5.61 12.72 -2.96
N GLN A 88 -5.81 11.82 -3.92
CA GLN A 88 -4.75 10.89 -4.37
C GLN A 88 -3.50 11.63 -4.81
N THR A 89 -3.67 12.74 -5.53
CA THR A 89 -2.55 13.59 -5.98
C THR A 89 -1.80 14.22 -4.80
N GLU A 90 -2.49 14.58 -3.73
CA GLU A 90 -1.85 15.05 -2.49
C GLU A 90 -1.04 13.94 -1.80
N ILE A 91 -1.60 12.72 -1.71
CA ILE A 91 -0.99 11.57 -1.02
C ILE A 91 0.16 10.94 -1.84
N LYS A 92 0.20 11.11 -3.16
CA LYS A 92 1.24 10.49 -4.00
C LYS A 92 2.66 10.83 -3.54
N THR A 93 2.87 12.07 -3.07
CA THR A 93 4.16 12.52 -2.53
C THR A 93 4.52 11.78 -1.24
N ASP A 94 3.54 11.57 -0.36
CA ASP A 94 3.72 10.82 0.89
C ASP A 94 4.08 9.34 0.62
N LEU A 95 3.48 8.71 -0.40
CA LEU A 95 3.82 7.35 -0.83
C LEU A 95 5.27 7.24 -1.36
N TRP A 96 5.70 8.19 -2.20
CA TRP A 96 7.09 8.24 -2.67
C TRP A 96 8.08 8.47 -1.52
N ASN A 97 7.74 9.35 -0.57
CA ASN A 97 8.56 9.58 0.62
C ASN A 97 8.64 8.31 1.48
N ARG A 98 7.54 7.57 1.62
CA ARG A 98 7.54 6.30 2.35
C ARG A 98 8.48 5.27 1.73
N LEU A 99 8.54 5.19 0.41
CA LEU A 99 9.51 4.32 -0.28
C LEU A 99 10.95 4.72 0.06
N LYS A 100 11.27 6.01 0.03
CA LYS A 100 12.61 6.52 0.38
C LYS A 100 12.97 6.26 1.84
N SER A 101 12.00 6.32 2.74
CA SER A 101 12.19 5.96 4.16
C SER A 101 12.13 4.44 4.39
N GLY A 102 11.86 3.66 3.34
CA GLY A 102 11.76 2.20 3.36
C GLY A 102 10.43 1.68 3.89
N SER A 103 10.00 0.55 3.33
CA SER A 103 8.82 -0.22 3.73
C SER A 103 8.99 -1.66 3.27
N TRP A 104 8.64 -2.63 4.13
CA TRP A 104 8.71 -4.04 3.74
C TRP A 104 7.77 -4.37 2.57
N VAL A 105 6.64 -3.66 2.50
CA VAL A 105 5.60 -3.73 1.45
C VAL A 105 5.80 -2.67 0.36
N SER A 106 7.05 -2.34 0.03
CA SER A 106 7.36 -1.44 -1.08
C SER A 106 6.78 -1.88 -2.44
N PRO A 107 6.66 -3.19 -2.78
CA PRO A 107 6.01 -3.59 -4.04
C PRO A 107 4.56 -3.10 -4.12
N GLN A 108 3.78 -3.25 -3.05
CA GLN A 108 2.38 -2.83 -2.97
C GLN A 108 2.24 -1.31 -3.12
N ILE A 109 3.09 -0.54 -2.45
CA ILE A 109 3.12 0.93 -2.58
C ILE A 109 3.42 1.34 -4.04
N LEU A 110 4.39 0.67 -4.69
CA LEU A 110 4.72 0.94 -6.09
C LEU A 110 3.57 0.58 -7.04
N VAL A 111 2.81 -0.48 -6.77
CA VAL A 111 1.60 -0.78 -7.57
C VAL A 111 0.61 0.38 -7.49
N ILE A 112 0.34 0.91 -6.28
CA ILE A 112 -0.55 2.07 -6.12
C ILE A 112 -0.03 3.29 -6.88
N LEU A 113 1.25 3.62 -6.73
CA LEU A 113 1.87 4.73 -7.46
C LEU A 113 1.75 4.54 -8.98
N SER A 114 1.88 3.31 -9.49
CA SER A 114 1.71 3.03 -10.92
C SER A 114 0.30 3.25 -11.45
N ILE A 115 -0.70 3.28 -10.56
CA ILE A 115 -2.10 3.53 -10.89
C ILE A 115 -2.44 5.02 -10.79
N ILE A 116 -1.97 5.71 -9.74
CA ILE A 116 -2.41 7.07 -9.41
C ILE A 116 -1.46 8.18 -9.90
N ASP A 117 -0.17 7.88 -10.10
CA ASP A 117 0.81 8.90 -10.47
C ASP A 117 1.03 8.92 -11.99
N ALA A 118 0.53 9.97 -12.64
CA ALA A 118 0.72 10.19 -14.07
C ALA A 118 2.21 10.25 -14.48
N GLU A 119 3.09 10.61 -13.54
CA GLU A 119 4.54 10.71 -13.76
C GLU A 119 5.28 9.41 -13.40
N PHE A 120 4.57 8.34 -13.01
CA PHE A 120 5.18 7.09 -12.55
C PHE A 120 6.21 6.56 -13.54
N LYS A 121 5.89 6.54 -14.84
CA LYS A 121 6.81 6.02 -15.87
C LYS A 121 8.13 6.79 -15.93
N LEU A 122 8.12 8.10 -15.70
CA LEU A 122 9.32 8.93 -15.69
C LEU A 122 10.19 8.58 -14.49
N LYS A 123 9.59 8.57 -13.28
CA LYS A 123 10.29 8.22 -12.04
C LYS A 123 10.78 6.77 -12.03
N ALA A 124 10.00 5.86 -12.60
CA ALA A 124 10.37 4.45 -12.73
C ALA A 124 11.61 4.26 -13.62
N LYS A 125 11.72 5.00 -14.73
CA LYS A 125 12.93 5.00 -15.57
C LYS A 125 14.15 5.48 -14.78
N GLU A 126 14.01 6.60 -14.07
CA GLU A 126 15.08 7.15 -13.22
C GLU A 126 15.56 6.12 -12.18
N ILE A 127 14.64 5.42 -11.51
CA ILE A 127 14.97 4.36 -10.55
C ILE A 127 15.72 3.20 -11.20
N VAL A 128 15.32 2.79 -12.41
CA VAL A 128 15.96 1.67 -13.10
C VAL A 128 17.35 2.03 -13.61
N GLU A 129 17.54 3.27 -14.07
CA GLU A 129 18.80 3.77 -14.64
C GLU A 129 19.81 4.16 -13.55
N ASN A 130 19.35 4.87 -12.51
CA ASN A 130 20.21 5.46 -11.47
C ASN A 130 20.18 4.70 -10.14
N GLY A 131 19.33 3.68 -10.02
CA GLY A 131 19.11 2.96 -8.77
C GLY A 131 18.14 3.67 -7.82
N PHE A 132 18.05 3.16 -6.59
CA PHE A 132 17.21 3.71 -5.54
C PHE A 132 17.95 3.68 -4.21
N THR A 133 17.71 4.67 -3.36
CA THR A 133 18.32 4.72 -2.03
C THR A 133 17.24 4.81 -0.98
N ILE A 134 17.25 3.83 -0.08
CA ILE A 134 16.45 3.85 1.15
C ILE A 134 17.29 4.49 2.26
N THR A 135 16.66 5.33 3.07
CA THR A 135 17.23 5.92 4.29
C THR A 135 16.35 5.56 5.47
N TYR A 136 16.77 4.55 6.23
CA TYR A 136 16.09 4.14 7.44
C TYR A 136 16.37 5.07 8.61
N SER A 137 15.34 5.36 9.41
CA SER A 137 15.56 5.95 10.74
C SER A 137 16.22 4.92 11.68
N GLU A 138 16.98 5.40 12.66
CA GLU A 138 17.66 4.53 13.63
C GLU A 138 16.65 3.71 14.44
N MET A 139 16.93 2.42 14.61
CA MET A 139 16.05 1.48 15.31
C MET A 139 16.86 0.29 15.84
N LYS A 140 16.45 -0.30 16.98
CA LYS A 140 17.10 -1.51 17.49
C LYS A 140 16.88 -2.68 16.52
N LYS A 141 17.86 -3.57 16.38
CA LYS A 141 17.82 -4.69 15.41
C LYS A 141 16.53 -5.55 15.48
N HIS A 142 16.03 -5.84 16.68
CA HIS A 142 14.81 -6.64 16.85
C HIS A 142 13.54 -5.87 16.47
N GLU A 143 13.49 -4.56 16.73
CA GLU A 143 12.40 -3.68 16.28
C GLU A 143 12.44 -3.55 14.75
N HIS A 144 13.64 -3.40 14.17
CA HIS A 144 13.83 -3.37 12.72
C HIS A 144 13.31 -4.65 12.07
N HIS A 145 13.70 -5.82 12.57
CA HIS A 145 13.23 -7.11 12.05
C HIS A 145 11.70 -7.17 12.02
N SER A 146 11.05 -6.73 13.10
CA SER A 146 9.58 -6.79 13.22
C SER A 146 8.85 -5.75 12.36
N ALA A 147 9.40 -4.54 12.22
CA ALA A 147 8.75 -3.39 11.60
C ALA A 147 9.08 -3.25 10.10
N ARG A 148 10.29 -3.64 9.69
CA ARG A 148 10.82 -3.48 8.32
C ARG A 148 11.21 -4.80 7.65
N GLY A 149 11.20 -5.90 8.40
CA GLY A 149 11.61 -7.21 7.92
C GLY A 149 13.09 -7.52 8.20
N PRO A 150 13.50 -8.78 7.97
CA PRO A 150 14.83 -9.27 8.32
C PRO A 150 15.94 -8.93 7.33
N ALA A 151 15.59 -8.60 6.08
CA ALA A 151 16.51 -8.63 4.95
C ALA A 151 17.47 -7.44 4.90
N GLY A 152 17.06 -6.30 5.45
CA GLY A 152 17.89 -5.10 5.54
C GLY A 152 17.92 -4.28 4.25
N ILE A 153 18.62 -3.14 4.33
CA ILE A 153 18.50 -2.04 3.37
C ILE A 153 18.88 -2.40 1.93
N VAL A 154 19.90 -3.24 1.74
CA VAL A 154 20.34 -3.64 0.40
C VAL A 154 19.27 -4.46 -0.31
N VAL A 155 18.68 -5.43 0.39
CA VAL A 155 17.61 -6.27 -0.17
C VAL A 155 16.35 -5.45 -0.41
N ASP A 156 16.00 -4.54 0.51
CA ASP A 156 14.82 -3.69 0.36
C ASP A 156 14.97 -2.68 -0.80
N THR A 157 16.17 -2.17 -1.05
CA THR A 157 16.49 -1.36 -2.24
C THR A 157 16.34 -2.17 -3.53
N ASN A 158 16.92 -3.38 -3.57
CA ASN A 158 16.81 -4.25 -4.74
C ASN A 158 15.35 -4.62 -5.03
N LYS A 159 14.55 -4.86 -3.99
CA LYS A 159 13.10 -5.08 -4.06
C LYS A 159 12.36 -3.92 -4.72
N VAL A 160 12.71 -2.67 -4.40
CA VAL A 160 12.15 -1.49 -5.07
C VAL A 160 12.52 -1.48 -6.55
N ILE A 161 13.77 -1.75 -6.90
CA ILE A 161 14.25 -1.77 -8.29
C ILE A 161 13.56 -2.89 -9.09
N ALA A 162 13.49 -4.11 -8.57
CA ALA A 162 12.84 -5.25 -9.20
C ALA A 162 11.34 -5.01 -9.42
N SER A 163 10.64 -4.49 -8.40
CA SER A 163 9.23 -4.10 -8.51
C SER A 163 9.02 -3.04 -9.59
N THR A 164 9.90 -2.03 -9.62
CA THR A 164 9.84 -0.93 -10.60
C THR A 164 10.06 -1.43 -12.02
N LYS A 165 11.04 -2.32 -12.25
CA LYS A 165 11.28 -2.94 -13.57
C LYS A 165 10.05 -3.68 -14.09
N TYR A 166 9.39 -4.45 -13.23
CA TYR A 166 8.15 -5.12 -13.60
C TYR A 166 7.05 -4.10 -13.93
N LEU A 167 6.84 -3.09 -13.10
CA LEU A 167 5.76 -2.12 -13.32
C LEU A 167 5.99 -1.22 -14.54
N LEU A 168 7.24 -0.99 -14.92
CA LEU A 168 7.61 -0.21 -16.11
C LEU A 168 7.55 -1.05 -17.40
N ASN A 169 8.11 -2.26 -17.38
CA ASN A 169 8.42 -3.03 -18.59
C ASN A 169 7.71 -4.40 -18.66
N GLY A 170 7.01 -4.81 -17.60
CA GLY A 170 6.38 -6.14 -17.49
C GLY A 170 7.37 -7.29 -17.22
N VAL A 171 8.65 -6.99 -16.97
CA VAL A 171 9.70 -7.99 -16.79
C VAL A 171 9.93 -8.27 -15.31
N VAL A 172 9.80 -9.54 -14.90
CA VAL A 172 10.17 -10.01 -13.55
C VAL A 172 11.65 -10.35 -13.53
N THR A 173 12.43 -9.63 -12.71
CA THR A 173 13.89 -9.82 -12.60
C THR A 173 14.31 -10.09 -11.15
N ASP A 174 13.60 -11.01 -10.50
CA ASP A 174 13.86 -11.35 -9.11
C ASP A 174 15.24 -12.01 -8.95
N ALA A 175 15.96 -11.68 -7.88
CA ALA A 175 17.23 -12.32 -7.54
C ALA A 175 17.03 -13.44 -6.50
N LYS A 176 17.96 -14.40 -6.47
CA LYS A 176 17.88 -15.60 -5.60
C LYS A 176 17.91 -15.30 -4.09
N GLU A 177 18.31 -14.10 -3.67
CA GLU A 177 18.51 -13.73 -2.26
C GLU A 177 17.34 -12.92 -1.66
N ASN A 178 16.11 -13.44 -1.79
CA ASN A 178 14.89 -12.81 -1.24
C ASN A 178 14.51 -11.44 -1.86
N ASP A 179 15.06 -11.11 -3.02
CA ASP A 179 14.61 -9.99 -3.84
C ASP A 179 13.51 -10.47 -4.80
N ASN A 180 12.31 -10.67 -4.26
CA ASN A 180 11.13 -11.08 -5.02
C ASN A 180 10.20 -9.91 -5.36
N GLY A 181 10.75 -8.68 -5.42
CA GLY A 181 9.96 -7.47 -5.63
C GLY A 181 9.13 -7.50 -6.91
N GLY A 182 9.70 -8.00 -8.01
CA GLY A 182 9.02 -8.13 -9.30
C GLY A 182 7.83 -9.08 -9.24
N SER A 183 8.02 -10.29 -8.68
CA SER A 183 6.90 -11.24 -8.52
C SER A 183 5.84 -10.75 -7.55
N LEU A 184 6.23 -10.11 -6.44
CA LEU A 184 5.28 -9.54 -5.48
C LEU A 184 4.45 -8.43 -6.13
N ALA A 185 5.07 -7.50 -6.85
CA ALA A 185 4.36 -6.44 -7.57
C ALA A 185 3.42 -7.01 -8.63
N LYS A 186 3.86 -8.03 -9.39
CA LYS A 186 3.03 -8.72 -10.38
C LYS A 186 1.79 -9.35 -9.78
N ASN A 187 1.99 -10.25 -8.81
CA ASN A 187 0.89 -11.01 -8.23
C ASN A 187 -0.11 -10.09 -7.52
N TRP A 188 0.39 -9.10 -6.78
CA TRP A 188 -0.46 -8.15 -6.07
C TRP A 188 -1.26 -7.27 -7.03
N LYS A 189 -0.63 -6.76 -8.10
CA LYS A 189 -1.31 -5.98 -9.15
C LYS A 189 -2.38 -6.81 -9.86
N GLU A 190 -2.08 -8.03 -10.26
CA GLU A 190 -3.02 -8.94 -10.93
C GLU A 190 -4.22 -9.24 -10.01
N ASN A 191 -3.98 -9.52 -8.72
CA ASN A 191 -5.05 -9.73 -7.75
C ASN A 191 -5.90 -8.48 -7.53
N LEU A 192 -5.29 -7.30 -7.38
CA LEU A 192 -6.01 -6.03 -7.23
C LEU A 192 -6.90 -5.76 -8.44
N LEU A 193 -6.36 -5.89 -9.66
CA LEU A 193 -7.11 -5.65 -10.90
C LEU A 193 -8.28 -6.64 -11.04
N ARG A 194 -8.09 -7.90 -10.63
CA ARG A 194 -9.18 -8.88 -10.59
C ARG A 194 -10.28 -8.50 -9.59
N LEU A 195 -9.91 -8.03 -8.40
CA LEU A 195 -10.87 -7.55 -7.40
C LEU A 195 -11.63 -6.29 -7.86
N ILE A 196 -10.99 -5.44 -8.65
CA ILE A 196 -11.65 -4.28 -9.26
C ILE A 196 -12.61 -4.77 -10.35
N ALA A 197 -12.16 -5.63 -11.25
CA ALA A 197 -12.95 -6.13 -12.37
C ALA A 197 -14.19 -6.93 -11.94
N ASN A 198 -14.15 -7.61 -10.78
CA ASN A 198 -15.28 -8.34 -10.23
C ASN A 198 -16.11 -7.53 -9.21
N ASN A 199 -15.88 -6.21 -9.08
CA ASN A 199 -16.55 -5.32 -8.13
C ASN A 199 -16.37 -5.66 -6.63
N THR A 200 -15.40 -6.52 -6.26
CA THR A 200 -15.09 -6.78 -4.85
C THR A 200 -14.33 -5.61 -4.22
N PHE A 201 -13.44 -4.95 -4.97
CA PHE A 201 -12.73 -3.75 -4.54
C PHE A 201 -13.10 -2.56 -5.44
N LYS A 202 -13.96 -1.69 -4.94
CA LYS A 202 -14.34 -0.45 -5.64
C LYS A 202 -13.25 0.61 -5.46
N ILE A 203 -12.86 1.26 -6.55
CA ILE A 203 -12.00 2.45 -6.52
C ILE A 203 -12.84 3.70 -6.77
N LYS A 204 -12.40 4.85 -6.27
CA LYS A 204 -13.07 6.12 -6.54
C LYS A 204 -12.71 6.62 -7.94
N ASN A 205 -13.64 6.50 -8.89
CA ASN A 205 -13.52 7.04 -10.25
C ASN A 205 -14.38 8.32 -10.39
N GLU A 206 -14.01 9.20 -11.32
CA GLU A 206 -14.61 10.55 -11.50
C GLU A 206 -16.11 10.55 -11.85
N ASP A 207 -16.65 9.43 -12.35
CA ASP A 207 -17.99 9.37 -12.95
C ASP A 207 -19.16 9.34 -11.95
N GLU A 208 -18.92 9.10 -10.65
CA GLU A 208 -20.00 9.09 -9.65
C GLU A 208 -20.35 10.49 -9.11
N SER A 209 -19.53 11.50 -9.39
CA SER A 209 -19.73 12.89 -8.92
C SER A 209 -20.77 13.69 -9.70
N ASN A 210 -21.23 13.20 -10.86
CA ASN A 210 -22.15 13.94 -11.74
C ASN A 210 -23.64 13.58 -11.61
N ASN A 211 -24.00 12.56 -10.81
CA ASN A 211 -25.40 12.11 -10.70
C ASN A 211 -26.22 12.77 -9.58
N HIS A 212 -25.73 13.84 -8.94
CA HIS A 212 -26.48 14.54 -7.88
C HIS A 212 -26.72 16.04 -8.16
N LYS A 213 -26.69 16.46 -9.43
CA LYS A 213 -27.07 17.83 -9.83
C LYS A 213 -28.33 17.96 -10.69
N THR A 214 -29.13 16.92 -10.81
CA THR A 214 -30.46 17.02 -11.44
C THR A 214 -31.48 16.14 -10.72
N SER A 215 -32.11 16.68 -9.69
CA SER A 215 -33.50 16.42 -9.28
C SER A 215 -33.94 17.56 -8.38
#